data_AF-A0A1B8EIC9-F1
#
_entry.id   AF-A0A1B8EIC9-F1
#
_cell.length_a   1.000
_cell.length_b   1.000
_cell.length_c   1.000
_cell.angle_alpha   90.00
_cell.angle_beta   90.00
_cell.angle_gamma   90.00
#
_symmetry.space_group_name_H-M   'P 1'
#
loop_
_entity.id
_entity.type
_entity.pdbx_description
1 polymer ?
#
loop_
_entity_poly.entity_id
_entity_poly.type
_entity_poly.pdbx_seq_one_letter_code
_entity_poly.pdbx_strand_id
1 'polypeptide(L)'
;MPPKSRFTRLDAFTKTVDEARVRTTSGGIVTIASLLIVIYLAFGEWADYRRIVVHPELVVDKSRGEKMEIWMNITFPYVPCELLTLDVMDVSGEMQTGVKHGVSKVRLNSPDAGGGAIDVKALDLHSTEEKAAHLDPSYCGQCYGATPPPNAQKAGCCNTCDEVRDAYASVSWAFGRGENVEQCEREHYSERLDEQRKEGCRIEGGVRVNKVIGNFHIAPGRSYSNGNMHVHDLANYWDTPTLERGHSFAHTIHHVRFGPQLPEGLSKKFGGKNQPWTNHHLNPLDGIQQHTRDPAFNYMYFVKVVSTSYLPLGWNSKSAAKSQINEENIGLGAYGHAMDGSVETHQYSVTSHKRSLSGGDDGAEGHKERLHSRTGIPGVFFSYDISPMKVINREERTKTLSGFITGLCAIVGGTLTVAAAVDRGLYEGVSRIKKLQAKTL
;
A
#
# COMPACT_ATOMS: atom_id res chain seq x y z
N MET A 1 -15.85 -48.19 55.70
CA MET A 1 -14.81 -47.19 55.39
C MET A 1 -14.94 -46.83 53.92
N PRO A 2 -15.16 -45.56 53.55
CA PRO A 2 -15.22 -45.19 52.14
C PRO A 2 -13.84 -45.38 51.49
N PRO A 3 -13.77 -45.79 50.22
CA PRO A 3 -12.51 -46.07 49.55
C PRO A 3 -11.69 -44.79 49.43
N LYS A 4 -10.48 -44.81 50.02
CA LYS A 4 -9.54 -43.68 49.92
C LYS A 4 -9.06 -43.57 48.48
N SER A 5 -9.49 -42.50 47.82
CA SER A 5 -9.08 -42.12 46.46
C SER A 5 -7.56 -41.98 46.36
N ARG A 6 -6.96 -42.45 45.25
CA ARG A 6 -5.51 -42.40 44.94
C ARG A 6 -4.90 -40.99 45.03
N PHE A 7 -5.73 -39.94 44.98
CA PHE A 7 -5.31 -38.56 45.13
C PHE A 7 -4.89 -38.17 46.56
N THR A 8 -5.26 -38.93 47.59
CA THR A 8 -4.84 -38.67 48.99
C THR A 8 -3.35 -38.91 49.23
N ARG A 9 -2.62 -39.51 48.28
CA ARG A 9 -1.15 -39.67 48.36
C ARG A 9 -0.35 -38.48 47.84
N LEU A 10 -1.00 -37.50 47.21
CA LEU A 10 -0.37 -36.28 46.67
C LEU A 10 -0.61 -35.04 47.54
N ASP A 11 -1.14 -35.23 48.75
CA ASP A 11 -1.41 -34.15 49.71
C ASP A 11 -0.11 -33.81 50.47
N ALA A 12 0.58 -32.75 50.02
CA ALA A 12 1.88 -32.34 50.56
C ALA A 12 1.80 -31.66 51.94
N PHE A 13 0.59 -31.38 52.44
CA PHE A 13 0.37 -30.74 53.73
C PHE A 13 -0.20 -31.75 54.74
N THR A 14 0.44 -31.84 55.92
CA THR A 14 -0.07 -32.65 57.03
C THR A 14 -1.40 -32.06 57.50
N LYS A 15 -2.49 -32.81 57.31
CA LYS A 15 -3.81 -32.41 57.84
C LYS A 15 -3.74 -32.40 59.36
N THR A 16 -4.02 -31.25 59.97
CA THR A 16 -4.20 -31.16 61.41
C THR A 16 -5.42 -31.97 61.84
N VAL A 17 -5.35 -32.57 63.03
CA VAL A 17 -6.47 -33.34 63.61
C VAL A 17 -7.74 -32.51 63.61
N ASP A 18 -8.86 -33.09 63.16
CA ASP A 18 -10.13 -32.38 62.96
C ASP A 18 -10.65 -31.70 64.24
N GLU A 19 -10.25 -32.18 65.42
CA GLU A 19 -10.58 -31.61 66.74
C GLU A 19 -9.85 -30.31 67.08
N ALA A 20 -8.69 -30.03 66.46
CA ALA A 20 -7.97 -28.76 66.64
C ALA A 20 -8.43 -27.66 65.68
N ARG A 21 -9.37 -27.97 64.77
CA ARG A 21 -9.83 -27.05 63.72
C ARG A 21 -11.09 -26.32 64.18
N VAL A 22 -10.93 -25.12 64.72
CA VAL A 22 -12.06 -24.22 65.00
C VAL A 22 -12.68 -23.77 63.68
N ARG A 23 -13.84 -24.33 63.33
CA ARG A 23 -14.60 -23.96 62.12
C ARG A 23 -15.39 -22.70 62.40
N THR A 24 -15.00 -21.58 61.81
CA THR A 24 -15.72 -20.29 61.90
C THR A 24 -16.56 -20.07 60.64
N THR A 25 -17.77 -19.51 60.79
CA THR A 25 -18.62 -19.13 59.65
C THR A 25 -17.97 -18.02 58.82
N SER A 26 -17.22 -17.12 59.46
CA SER A 26 -16.41 -16.08 58.81
C SER A 26 -15.32 -16.68 57.91
N GLY A 27 -14.61 -17.71 58.37
CA GLY A 27 -13.56 -18.38 57.58
C GLY A 27 -14.13 -19.08 56.34
N GLY A 28 -15.35 -19.61 56.44
CA GLY A 28 -16.09 -20.16 55.29
C GLY A 28 -16.38 -19.10 54.22
N ILE A 29 -16.86 -17.92 54.62
CA ILE A 29 -17.16 -16.80 53.72
C ILE A 29 -15.87 -16.30 53.05
N VAL A 30 -14.79 -16.11 53.83
CA VAL A 30 -13.49 -15.68 53.31
C VAL A 30 -12.97 -16.68 52.27
N THR A 31 -13.07 -17.98 52.55
CA THR A 31 -12.62 -19.03 51.61
C THR A 31 -13.41 -19.00 50.29
N ILE A 32 -14.73 -18.81 50.34
CA ILE A 32 -15.57 -18.70 49.13
C ILE A 32 -15.22 -17.45 48.34
N ALA A 33 -15.06 -16.30 49.01
CA ALA A 33 -14.68 -15.04 48.37
C ALA A 33 -13.29 -15.14 47.72
N SER A 34 -12.31 -15.74 48.40
CA SER A 34 -10.97 -15.97 47.86
C SER A 34 -11.00 -16.88 46.65
N LEU A 35 -11.81 -17.95 46.66
CA LEU A 35 -11.94 -18.84 45.51
C LEU A 35 -12.55 -18.12 44.29
N LEU A 36 -13.56 -17.28 44.48
CA LEU A 36 -14.12 -16.45 43.40
C LEU A 36 -13.08 -15.47 42.83
N ILE A 37 -12.30 -14.82 43.69
CA ILE A 37 -11.23 -13.91 43.27
C ILE A 37 -10.14 -14.66 42.49
N VAL A 38 -9.71 -15.84 42.96
CA VAL A 38 -8.74 -16.68 42.25
C VAL A 38 -9.25 -17.04 40.86
N ILE A 39 -10.51 -17.47 40.74
CA ILE A 39 -11.10 -17.81 39.44
C ILE A 39 -11.14 -16.60 38.52
N TYR A 40 -11.56 -15.43 39.03
CA TYR A 40 -11.61 -14.19 38.25
C TYR A 40 -10.23 -13.78 37.75
N LEU A 41 -9.23 -13.74 38.63
CA LEU A 41 -7.86 -13.37 38.27
C LEU A 41 -7.21 -14.40 37.35
N ALA A 42 -7.44 -15.69 37.56
CA ALA A 42 -6.96 -16.75 36.68
C ALA A 42 -7.58 -16.66 35.28
N PHE A 43 -8.85 -16.27 35.18
CA PHE A 43 -9.47 -16.01 33.89
C PHE A 43 -8.86 -14.78 33.20
N GLY A 44 -8.55 -13.72 33.95
CA GLY A 44 -7.79 -12.57 33.46
C GLY A 44 -6.39 -12.96 32.95
N GLU A 45 -5.65 -13.75 33.72
CA GLU A 45 -4.32 -14.24 33.37
C GLU A 45 -4.36 -15.13 32.12
N TRP A 46 -5.42 -15.95 31.98
CA TRP A 46 -5.67 -16.75 30.79
C TRP A 46 -6.05 -15.91 29.56
N ALA A 47 -6.85 -14.85 29.76
CA ALA A 47 -7.20 -13.91 28.70
C ALA A 47 -5.94 -13.18 28.20
N ASP A 48 -5.08 -12.72 29.10
CA ASP A 48 -3.80 -12.08 28.77
C ASP A 48 -2.84 -13.06 28.08
N TYR A 49 -2.72 -14.29 28.58
CA TYR A 49 -1.88 -15.32 27.95
C TYR A 49 -2.29 -15.62 26.49
N ARG A 50 -3.60 -15.56 26.20
CA ARG A 50 -4.13 -15.73 24.83
C ARG A 50 -4.14 -14.44 24.02
N ARG A 51 -3.76 -13.29 24.59
CA ARG A 51 -3.72 -12.01 23.89
C ARG A 51 -2.55 -11.99 22.93
N ILE A 52 -2.87 -11.78 21.65
CA ILE A 52 -1.91 -11.55 20.58
C ILE A 52 -1.79 -10.04 20.38
N VAL A 53 -0.57 -9.55 20.37
CA VAL A 53 -0.24 -8.14 20.11
C VAL A 53 0.76 -8.08 18.97
N VAL A 54 0.78 -6.96 18.27
CA VAL A 54 1.76 -6.71 17.21
C VAL A 54 2.87 -5.85 17.76
N HIS A 55 4.10 -6.36 17.70
CA HIS A 55 5.30 -5.63 18.09
C HIS A 55 6.01 -5.12 16.83
N PRO A 56 6.10 -3.79 16.64
CA PRO A 56 6.87 -3.19 15.55
C PRO A 56 8.36 -3.16 15.91
N GLU A 57 9.19 -3.66 15.01
CA GLU A 57 10.65 -3.63 15.11
C GLU A 57 11.23 -2.91 13.90
N LEU A 58 12.27 -2.11 14.10
CA LEU A 58 12.95 -1.40 13.02
C LEU A 58 14.25 -2.14 12.68
N VAL A 59 14.38 -2.59 11.44
CA VAL A 59 15.53 -3.33 10.94
C VAL A 59 16.10 -2.71 9.67
N VAL A 60 17.32 -3.08 9.31
CA VAL A 60 17.91 -2.69 8.03
C VAL A 60 17.27 -3.50 6.91
N ASP A 61 16.83 -2.81 5.86
CA ASP A 61 16.25 -3.46 4.69
C ASP A 61 17.35 -4.07 3.81
N LYS A 62 17.30 -5.39 3.64
CA LYS A 62 18.21 -6.14 2.77
C LYS A 62 17.62 -6.48 1.40
N SER A 63 16.34 -6.17 1.18
CA SER A 63 15.61 -6.46 -0.07
C SER A 63 15.85 -5.41 -1.17
N ARG A 64 16.95 -4.67 -1.11
CA ARG A 64 17.28 -3.67 -2.12
C ARG A 64 17.65 -4.37 -3.43
N GLY A 65 16.98 -4.00 -4.52
CA GLY A 65 17.14 -4.66 -5.82
C GLY A 65 16.14 -5.78 -6.11
N GLU A 66 15.27 -6.14 -5.15
CA GLU A 66 14.06 -6.92 -5.45
C GLU A 66 13.08 -6.08 -6.28
N LYS A 67 12.04 -6.71 -6.85
CA LYS A 67 10.98 -5.96 -7.53
C LYS A 67 9.98 -5.40 -6.51
N MET A 68 9.18 -4.45 -6.92
CA MET A 68 8.04 -3.94 -6.17
C MET A 68 6.95 -3.48 -7.13
N GLU A 69 5.71 -3.42 -6.67
CA GLU A 69 4.60 -2.94 -7.49
C GLU A 69 4.14 -1.55 -7.06
N ILE A 70 3.89 -0.67 -8.01
CA ILE A 70 3.28 0.64 -7.79
C ILE A 70 1.88 0.57 -8.36
N TRP A 71 0.88 0.75 -7.50
CA TRP A 71 -0.52 0.80 -7.88
C TRP A 71 -1.00 2.24 -7.87
N MET A 72 -1.66 2.65 -8.96
CA MET A 72 -2.13 4.01 -9.13
C MET A 72 -3.52 4.05 -9.76
N ASN A 73 -4.30 5.05 -9.35
CA ASN A 73 -5.53 5.45 -10.02
C ASN A 73 -5.60 6.98 -9.99
N ILE A 74 -5.35 7.58 -11.15
CA ILE A 74 -5.23 9.03 -11.32
C ILE A 74 -6.11 9.46 -12.48
N THR A 75 -6.94 10.48 -12.25
CA THR A 75 -7.85 11.05 -13.25
C THR A 75 -7.35 12.41 -13.73
N PHE A 76 -7.25 12.56 -15.04
CA PHE A 76 -6.88 13.76 -15.79
C PHE A 76 -8.12 14.26 -16.57
N PRO A 77 -8.93 15.16 -16.01
CA PRO A 77 -10.19 15.61 -16.62
C PRO A 77 -10.06 16.33 -17.97
N TYR A 78 -8.91 16.94 -18.28
CA TYR A 78 -8.75 17.82 -19.45
C TYR A 78 -7.64 17.37 -20.41
N VAL A 79 -7.26 16.09 -20.36
CA VAL A 79 -6.29 15.49 -21.29
C VAL A 79 -6.80 14.12 -21.74
N PRO A 80 -6.89 13.86 -23.06
CA PRO A 80 -7.33 12.56 -23.56
C PRO A 80 -6.29 11.46 -23.37
N CYS A 81 -6.76 10.22 -23.28
CA CYS A 81 -5.91 9.06 -23.07
C CYS A 81 -4.89 8.80 -24.20
N GLU A 82 -5.24 9.20 -25.43
CA GLU A 82 -4.37 9.08 -26.61
C GLU A 82 -3.12 9.96 -26.52
N LEU A 83 -3.21 11.09 -25.81
CA LEU A 83 -2.09 12.01 -25.61
C LEU A 83 -1.29 11.70 -24.37
N LEU A 84 -1.80 10.97 -23.38
CA LEU A 84 -1.06 10.68 -22.15
C LEU A 84 -0.16 9.46 -22.29
N THR A 85 1.07 9.54 -21.77
CA THR A 85 1.96 8.39 -21.60
C THR A 85 2.38 8.27 -20.14
N LEU A 86 2.59 7.02 -19.69
CA LEU A 86 3.17 6.70 -18.38
C LEU A 86 4.53 6.09 -18.65
N ASP A 87 5.57 6.76 -18.14
CA ASP A 87 6.93 6.25 -18.20
C ASP A 87 7.46 6.01 -16.80
N VAL A 88 8.30 4.98 -16.67
CA VAL A 88 9.01 4.63 -15.44
C VAL A 88 10.50 4.57 -15.76
N MET A 89 11.32 5.19 -14.92
CA MET A 89 12.78 5.17 -15.04
C MET A 89 13.40 4.96 -13.66
N ASP A 90 14.40 4.08 -13.58
CA ASP A 90 15.13 3.85 -12.34
C ASP A 90 16.64 4.15 -12.46
N VAL A 91 17.31 4.24 -11.32
CA VAL A 91 18.76 4.52 -11.27
C VAL A 91 19.62 3.36 -11.77
N SER A 92 19.07 2.16 -11.94
CA SER A 92 19.75 1.04 -12.60
C SER A 92 19.78 1.19 -14.12
N GLY A 93 19.08 2.19 -14.67
CA GLY A 93 18.95 2.40 -16.11
C GLY A 93 17.89 1.49 -16.74
N GLU A 94 17.10 0.75 -15.95
CA GLU A 94 15.90 0.09 -16.47
C GLU A 94 14.83 1.18 -16.68
N MET A 95 14.30 1.22 -17.89
CA MET A 95 13.29 2.19 -18.29
C MET A 95 12.17 1.45 -19.01
N GLN A 96 10.94 1.78 -18.65
CA GLN A 96 9.75 1.27 -19.32
C GLN A 96 8.98 2.47 -19.85
N THR A 97 9.11 2.74 -21.16
CA THR A 97 8.40 3.83 -21.84
C THR A 97 7.02 3.37 -22.26
N GLY A 98 6.01 4.21 -22.04
CA GLY A 98 4.63 3.94 -22.41
C GLY A 98 4.11 2.60 -21.87
N VAL A 99 4.31 2.33 -20.58
CA VAL A 99 4.03 1.04 -19.91
C VAL A 99 2.65 0.49 -20.32
N LYS A 100 2.65 -0.56 -21.15
CA LYS A 100 1.43 -1.20 -21.69
C LYS A 100 0.87 -2.29 -20.76
N HIS A 101 1.68 -2.89 -19.89
CA HIS A 101 1.23 -4.03 -19.09
C HIS A 101 0.79 -3.64 -17.69
N GLY A 102 -0.39 -4.11 -17.27
CA GLY A 102 -0.91 -3.93 -15.91
C GLY A 102 -1.58 -2.61 -15.62
N VAL A 103 -1.54 -1.67 -16.58
CA VAL A 103 -2.17 -0.35 -16.49
C VAL A 103 -3.24 -0.26 -17.58
N SER A 104 -4.39 0.28 -17.23
CA SER A 104 -5.51 0.54 -18.14
C SER A 104 -5.76 2.04 -18.25
N LYS A 105 -6.10 2.49 -19.45
CA LYS A 105 -6.51 3.87 -19.70
C LYS A 105 -8.01 3.91 -19.95
N VAL A 106 -8.73 4.52 -19.03
CA VAL A 106 -10.19 4.69 -19.10
C VAL A 106 -10.48 6.06 -19.68
N ARG A 107 -11.15 6.08 -20.84
CA ARG A 107 -11.61 7.33 -21.47
C ARG A 107 -12.77 7.89 -20.66
N LEU A 108 -12.72 9.18 -20.39
CA LEU A 108 -13.74 9.88 -19.62
C LEU A 108 -14.39 10.96 -20.47
N ASN A 109 -15.70 11.13 -20.30
CA ASN A 109 -16.37 12.29 -20.84
C ASN A 109 -15.80 13.57 -20.24
N SER A 110 -15.94 14.67 -20.99
CA SER A 110 -15.62 15.99 -20.48
C SER A 110 -16.32 16.21 -19.13
N PRO A 111 -15.68 16.90 -18.16
CA PRO A 111 -16.32 17.29 -16.91
C PRO A 111 -17.64 18.05 -17.13
N ASP A 112 -17.71 18.86 -18.18
CA ASP A 112 -18.91 19.63 -18.55
C ASP A 112 -20.09 18.73 -18.99
N ALA A 113 -19.80 17.50 -19.44
CA ALA A 113 -20.78 16.50 -19.85
C ALA A 113 -21.10 15.46 -18.76
N GLY A 114 -20.65 15.68 -17.52
CA GLY A 114 -20.94 14.81 -16.37
C GLY A 114 -19.87 13.75 -16.04
N GLY A 115 -18.73 13.74 -16.75
CA GLY A 115 -17.52 13.01 -16.33
C GLY A 115 -17.60 11.48 -16.29
N GLY A 116 -18.63 10.87 -16.85
CA GLY A 116 -18.80 9.41 -16.89
C GLY A 116 -17.74 8.71 -17.75
N ALA A 117 -17.40 7.46 -17.42
CA ALA A 117 -16.52 6.63 -18.23
C ALA A 117 -17.18 6.28 -19.58
N ILE A 118 -16.45 6.49 -20.67
CA ILE A 118 -16.88 6.18 -22.04
C ILE A 118 -16.49 4.75 -22.38
N ASP A 119 -15.21 4.43 -22.17
CA ASP A 119 -14.60 3.17 -22.61
C ASP A 119 -13.39 2.83 -21.72
N VAL A 120 -13.15 1.53 -21.53
CA VAL A 120 -12.03 0.98 -20.76
C VAL A 120 -11.14 0.22 -21.74
N LYS A 121 -10.11 0.88 -22.27
CA LYS A 121 -9.08 0.19 -23.06
C LYS A 121 -8.03 -0.35 -22.08
N ALA A 122 -8.10 -1.66 -21.81
CA ALA A 122 -6.96 -2.35 -21.23
C ALA A 122 -5.78 -2.14 -22.19
N LEU A 123 -4.64 -1.72 -21.67
CA LEU A 123 -3.48 -1.35 -22.49
C LEU A 123 -2.74 -2.62 -23.00
N ASP A 124 -3.48 -3.72 -23.20
CA ASP A 124 -2.94 -5.02 -23.58
C ASP A 124 -2.29 -4.96 -24.96
N LEU A 125 -1.04 -5.44 -25.02
CA LEU A 125 -0.39 -5.77 -26.26
C LEU A 125 -1.25 -6.84 -26.94
N HIS A 126 -1.76 -6.50 -28.12
CA HIS A 126 -2.47 -7.42 -29.00
C HIS A 126 -3.83 -7.90 -28.49
N SER A 127 -4.74 -6.96 -28.17
CA SER A 127 -6.15 -7.30 -28.34
C SER A 127 -6.34 -7.77 -29.79
N THR A 128 -6.66 -9.06 -29.91
CA THR A 128 -6.79 -9.78 -31.17
C THR A 128 -8.01 -9.33 -31.97
N GLU A 129 -8.75 -8.37 -31.43
CA GLU A 129 -9.99 -7.81 -31.95
C GLU A 129 -9.76 -6.60 -32.88
N GLU A 130 -8.59 -5.94 -32.82
CA GLU A 130 -8.11 -4.98 -33.83
C GLU A 130 -6.96 -5.58 -34.66
N LYS A 131 -6.90 -6.92 -34.82
CA LYS A 131 -6.16 -7.48 -35.96
C LYS A 131 -6.81 -6.88 -37.20
N ALA A 132 -6.03 -6.19 -38.02
CA ALA A 132 -6.42 -5.76 -39.35
C ALA A 132 -6.79 -7.01 -40.18
N ALA A 133 -7.99 -7.55 -39.96
CA ALA A 133 -8.51 -8.76 -40.57
C ALA A 133 -8.73 -8.63 -42.09
N HIS A 134 -8.34 -7.49 -42.64
CA HIS A 134 -8.52 -7.07 -44.02
C HIS A 134 -7.18 -6.87 -44.76
N LEU A 135 -6.04 -6.91 -44.07
CA LEU A 135 -4.73 -6.76 -44.71
C LEU A 135 -4.18 -8.11 -45.16
N ASP A 136 -3.59 -8.12 -46.35
CA ASP A 136 -2.92 -9.30 -46.90
C ASP A 136 -1.77 -9.73 -45.96
N PRO A 137 -1.57 -11.03 -45.69
CA PRO A 137 -0.46 -11.52 -44.87
C PRO A 137 0.94 -11.07 -45.35
N SER A 138 1.07 -10.75 -46.65
CA SER A 138 2.30 -10.23 -47.25
C SER A 138 2.51 -8.72 -47.03
N TYR A 139 1.49 -7.97 -46.61
CA TYR A 139 1.57 -6.53 -46.37
C TYR A 139 2.72 -6.18 -45.42
N CYS A 140 3.43 -5.10 -45.77
CA CYS A 140 4.54 -4.54 -45.02
C CYS A 140 4.49 -3.03 -45.22
N GLY A 141 3.91 -2.31 -44.29
CA GLY A 141 3.83 -0.85 -44.37
C GLY A 141 5.20 -0.20 -44.15
N GLN A 142 5.40 0.96 -44.79
CA GLN A 142 6.63 1.74 -44.67
C GLN A 142 6.69 2.49 -43.34
N CYS A 143 7.90 2.64 -42.79
CA CYS A 143 8.16 3.45 -41.59
C CYS A 143 8.66 4.87 -41.92
N TYR A 144 8.50 5.33 -43.18
CA TYR A 144 8.79 6.70 -43.63
C TYR A 144 10.19 7.24 -43.26
N GLY A 145 11.21 6.38 -43.38
CA GLY A 145 12.61 6.72 -43.10
C GLY A 145 13.05 6.49 -41.65
N ALA A 146 12.13 6.15 -40.74
CA ALA A 146 12.46 5.70 -39.40
C ALA A 146 12.75 4.19 -39.35
N THR A 147 13.53 3.75 -38.36
CA THR A 147 13.79 2.33 -38.14
C THR A 147 12.55 1.64 -37.55
N PRO A 148 12.12 0.49 -38.10
CA PRO A 148 10.99 -0.26 -37.57
C PRO A 148 11.22 -0.65 -36.10
N PRO A 149 10.19 -0.57 -35.23
CA PRO A 149 10.36 -0.83 -33.81
C PRO A 149 10.48 -2.34 -33.54
N PRO A 150 11.22 -2.76 -32.49
CA PRO A 150 11.50 -4.17 -32.22
C PRO A 150 10.26 -4.98 -31.82
N ASN A 151 9.22 -4.30 -31.33
CA ASN A 151 7.94 -4.85 -30.92
C ASN A 151 6.86 -4.77 -32.03
N ALA A 152 7.24 -4.48 -33.29
CA ALA A 152 6.31 -4.50 -34.41
C ALA A 152 5.70 -5.89 -34.64
N GLN A 153 4.45 -5.94 -35.12
CA GLN A 153 3.76 -7.19 -35.47
C GLN A 153 4.53 -8.03 -36.50
N LYS A 154 5.24 -7.36 -37.41
CA LYS A 154 6.08 -7.99 -38.42
C LYS A 154 7.45 -7.31 -38.41
N ALA A 155 8.50 -8.10 -38.16
CA ALA A 155 9.86 -7.60 -38.11
C ALA A 155 10.21 -6.86 -39.42
N GLY A 156 10.69 -5.62 -39.30
CA GLY A 156 11.09 -4.81 -40.45
C GLY A 156 9.97 -3.98 -41.10
N CYS A 157 8.74 -4.04 -40.62
CA CYS A 157 7.58 -3.33 -41.17
C CYS A 157 6.91 -2.45 -40.12
N CYS A 158 6.24 -1.37 -40.56
CA CYS A 158 5.29 -0.62 -39.74
C CYS A 158 3.90 -0.77 -40.36
N ASN A 159 3.10 -1.69 -39.84
CA ASN A 159 1.78 -2.01 -40.35
C ASN A 159 0.68 -1.14 -39.73
N THR A 160 0.87 -0.66 -38.50
CA THR A 160 -0.12 0.18 -37.79
C THR A 160 0.36 1.61 -37.59
N CYS A 161 -0.57 2.54 -37.39
CA CYS A 161 -0.22 3.92 -37.03
C CYS A 161 0.58 3.98 -35.73
N ASP A 162 0.28 3.09 -34.76
CA ASP A 162 1.03 2.99 -33.50
C ASP A 162 2.50 2.63 -33.73
N GLU A 163 2.77 1.67 -34.63
CA GLU A 163 4.14 1.26 -34.97
C GLU A 163 4.93 2.35 -35.68
N VAL A 164 4.30 3.12 -36.58
CA VAL A 164 4.96 4.28 -37.22
C VAL A 164 5.29 5.35 -36.18
N ARG A 165 4.37 5.61 -35.24
CA ARG A 165 4.60 6.56 -34.14
C ARG A 165 5.73 6.12 -33.22
N ASP A 166 5.79 4.83 -32.88
CA ASP A 166 6.89 4.26 -32.09
C ASP A 166 8.22 4.34 -32.86
N ALA A 167 8.22 4.13 -34.18
CA ALA A 167 9.40 4.32 -35.03
C ALA A 167 9.88 5.78 -35.02
N TYR A 168 8.98 6.76 -35.15
CA TYR A 168 9.34 8.19 -35.14
C TYR A 168 9.84 8.64 -33.77
N ALA A 169 9.19 8.17 -32.70
CA ALA A 169 9.65 8.41 -31.34
C ALA A 169 11.09 7.87 -31.17
N SER A 170 11.41 6.70 -31.73
CA SER A 170 12.75 6.09 -31.65
C SER A 170 13.89 6.94 -32.22
N VAL A 171 13.57 7.90 -33.09
CA VAL A 171 14.54 8.85 -33.68
C VAL A 171 14.28 10.29 -33.23
N SER A 172 13.46 10.48 -32.19
CA SER A 172 13.08 11.79 -31.63
C SER A 172 12.45 12.74 -32.64
N TRP A 173 11.69 12.22 -33.59
CA TRP A 173 10.95 13.03 -34.56
C TRP A 173 9.54 13.34 -34.06
N ALA A 174 9.11 14.58 -34.26
CA ALA A 174 7.72 14.96 -34.02
C ALA A 174 6.83 14.29 -35.08
N PHE A 175 5.79 13.59 -34.64
CA PHE A 175 4.88 12.89 -35.54
C PHE A 175 3.70 13.75 -35.97
N GLY A 176 3.29 14.68 -35.09
CA GLY A 176 2.11 15.52 -35.32
C GLY A 176 0.84 14.69 -35.52
N ARG A 177 0.03 15.07 -36.51
CA ARG A 177 -1.29 14.48 -36.78
C ARG A 177 -1.26 13.23 -37.68
N GLY A 178 -0.09 12.77 -38.11
CA GLY A 178 0.04 11.62 -39.00
C GLY A 178 -0.38 11.88 -40.44
N GLU A 179 -0.30 13.13 -40.90
CA GLU A 179 -0.58 13.51 -42.29
C GLU A 179 0.43 12.85 -43.24
N ASN A 180 -0.05 12.34 -44.39
CA ASN A 180 0.77 11.63 -45.39
C ASN A 180 1.30 10.26 -44.91
N VAL A 181 0.72 9.70 -43.85
CA VAL A 181 1.03 8.35 -43.35
C VAL A 181 -0.19 7.45 -43.62
N GLU A 182 -0.05 6.53 -44.57
CA GLU A 182 -1.12 5.64 -45.05
C GLU A 182 -1.81 4.90 -43.90
N GLN A 183 -1.02 4.38 -42.95
CA GLN A 183 -1.51 3.63 -41.81
C GLN A 183 -2.38 4.50 -40.90
N CYS A 184 -2.03 5.77 -40.72
CA CYS A 184 -2.74 6.70 -39.83
C CYS A 184 -3.99 7.29 -40.48
N GLU A 185 -3.96 7.54 -41.79
CA GLU A 185 -5.13 7.94 -42.57
C GLU A 185 -6.16 6.81 -42.61
N ARG A 186 -5.70 5.57 -42.84
CA ARG A 186 -6.56 4.37 -42.83
C ARG A 186 -7.18 4.09 -41.47
N GLU A 187 -6.43 4.34 -40.39
CA GLU A 187 -6.89 4.14 -39.01
C GLU A 187 -7.64 5.35 -38.45
N HIS A 188 -7.88 6.40 -39.26
CA HIS A 188 -8.55 7.65 -38.88
C HIS A 188 -7.96 8.27 -37.60
N TYR A 189 -6.63 8.26 -37.48
CA TYR A 189 -5.92 8.72 -36.28
C TYR A 189 -6.19 10.20 -35.99
N SER A 190 -6.18 11.03 -37.04
CA SER A 190 -6.31 12.48 -36.92
C SER A 190 -7.71 12.91 -36.48
N GLU A 191 -8.73 12.20 -36.95
CA GLU A 191 -10.14 12.38 -36.65
C GLU A 191 -10.43 11.89 -35.23
N ARG A 192 -9.92 10.70 -34.88
CA ARG A 192 -10.03 10.16 -33.53
C ARG A 192 -9.38 11.08 -32.50
N LEU A 193 -8.23 11.68 -32.83
CA LEU A 193 -7.58 12.64 -31.97
C LEU A 193 -8.49 13.84 -31.72
N ASP A 194 -9.08 14.43 -32.78
CA ASP A 194 -9.96 15.60 -32.70
C ASP A 194 -11.25 15.34 -31.92
N GLU A 195 -11.88 14.18 -32.10
CA GLU A 195 -13.06 13.76 -31.35
C GLU A 195 -12.76 13.66 -29.85
N GLN A 196 -11.58 13.14 -29.50
CA GLN A 196 -11.17 12.92 -28.12
C GLN A 196 -10.63 14.17 -27.42
N ARG A 197 -10.38 15.29 -28.11
CA ARG A 197 -9.71 16.46 -27.49
C ARG A 197 -10.44 17.02 -26.27
N LYS A 198 -11.77 16.86 -26.18
CA LYS A 198 -12.59 17.33 -25.06
C LYS A 198 -12.72 16.31 -23.92
N GLU A 199 -12.21 15.10 -24.13
CA GLU A 199 -12.26 14.01 -23.17
C GLU A 199 -11.21 14.16 -22.06
N GLY A 200 -11.45 13.44 -20.96
CA GLY A 200 -10.45 13.18 -19.94
C GLY A 200 -9.95 11.75 -20.00
N CYS A 201 -8.97 11.45 -19.16
CA CYS A 201 -8.41 10.11 -19.03
C CYS A 201 -8.24 9.73 -17.57
N ARG A 202 -8.58 8.49 -17.21
CA ARG A 202 -8.18 7.88 -15.94
C ARG A 202 -7.20 6.76 -16.19
N ILE A 203 -6.02 6.88 -15.58
CA ILE A 203 -4.97 5.87 -15.61
C ILE A 203 -5.14 5.04 -14.33
N GLU A 204 -5.45 3.76 -14.47
CA GLU A 204 -5.62 2.85 -13.34
C GLU A 204 -4.91 1.52 -13.54
N GLY A 205 -4.20 1.05 -12.52
CA GLY A 205 -3.53 -0.25 -12.55
C GLY A 205 -2.23 -0.29 -11.77
N GLY A 206 -1.44 -1.34 -12.01
CA GLY A 206 -0.18 -1.60 -11.34
C GLY A 206 0.98 -1.71 -12.31
N VAL A 207 2.13 -1.16 -11.95
CA VAL A 207 3.41 -1.35 -12.66
C VAL A 207 4.42 -2.02 -11.75
N ARG A 208 5.18 -2.98 -12.29
CA ARG A 208 6.26 -3.66 -11.57
C ARG A 208 7.59 -2.97 -11.88
N VAL A 209 8.27 -2.54 -10.83
CA VAL A 209 9.52 -1.74 -10.90
C VAL A 209 10.58 -2.35 -10.00
N ASN A 210 11.85 -1.98 -10.19
CA ASN A 210 12.89 -2.31 -9.22
C ASN A 210 12.70 -1.49 -7.94
N LYS A 211 12.91 -2.13 -6.79
CA LYS A 211 12.94 -1.50 -5.47
C LYS A 211 14.27 -0.77 -5.27
N VAL A 212 14.44 0.29 -6.05
CA VAL A 212 15.55 1.23 -6.02
C VAL A 212 15.00 2.64 -6.20
N ILE A 213 15.87 3.65 -6.13
CA ILE A 213 15.47 5.02 -6.41
C ILE A 213 15.01 5.11 -7.86
N GLY A 214 13.89 5.78 -8.10
CA GLY A 214 13.38 5.94 -9.45
C GLY A 214 12.38 7.08 -9.54
N ASN A 215 11.87 7.29 -10.75
CA ASN A 215 10.73 8.13 -10.98
C ASN A 215 9.74 7.44 -11.92
N PHE A 216 8.49 7.85 -11.81
CA PHE A 216 7.51 7.62 -12.85
C PHE A 216 6.78 8.92 -13.11
N HIS A 217 6.41 9.16 -14.36
CA HIS A 217 5.72 10.38 -14.72
C HIS A 217 4.66 10.14 -15.78
N ILE A 218 3.65 11.00 -15.72
CA ILE A 218 2.60 11.08 -16.70
C ILE A 218 2.76 12.42 -17.41
N ALA A 219 3.08 12.35 -18.70
CA ALA A 219 3.33 13.50 -19.55
C ALA A 219 2.61 13.32 -20.89
N PRO A 220 2.42 14.40 -21.67
CA PRO A 220 1.73 14.30 -22.94
C PRO A 220 2.73 13.94 -24.05
N GLY A 221 2.25 13.23 -25.06
CA GLY A 221 3.04 12.81 -26.21
C GLY A 221 3.67 11.43 -26.05
N ARG A 222 4.16 10.89 -27.17
CA ARG A 222 5.02 9.72 -27.15
C ARG A 222 6.38 10.11 -26.59
N SER A 223 6.90 9.26 -25.74
CA SER A 223 8.19 9.45 -25.09
C SER A 223 9.25 8.59 -25.74
N TYR A 224 10.49 9.08 -25.74
CA TYR A 224 11.64 8.31 -26.16
C TYR A 224 12.85 8.64 -25.30
N SER A 225 13.67 7.63 -25.06
CA SER A 225 14.87 7.71 -24.26
C SER A 225 16.07 7.23 -25.07
N ASN A 226 17.11 8.05 -25.14
CA ASN A 226 18.41 7.63 -25.67
C ASN A 226 19.52 8.14 -24.75
N GLY A 227 20.17 7.20 -24.05
CA GLY A 227 21.16 7.53 -23.02
C GLY A 227 20.55 8.40 -21.92
N ASN A 228 21.14 9.57 -21.68
CA ASN A 228 20.71 10.48 -20.62
C ASN A 228 19.58 11.44 -21.02
N MET A 229 19.05 11.32 -22.25
CA MET A 229 18.02 12.20 -22.76
C MET A 229 16.67 11.47 -22.82
N HIS A 230 15.66 12.05 -22.18
CA HIS A 230 14.28 11.59 -22.23
C HIS A 230 13.39 12.72 -22.76
N VAL A 231 12.79 12.51 -23.93
CA VAL A 231 12.06 13.54 -24.68
C VAL A 231 10.63 13.10 -24.91
N HIS A 232 9.72 14.06 -24.93
CA HIS A 232 8.30 13.87 -25.25
C HIS A 232 7.93 14.69 -26.49
N ASP A 233 7.13 14.11 -27.39
CA ASP A 233 6.53 14.84 -28.51
C ASP A 233 5.30 15.64 -28.04
N LEU A 234 5.51 16.92 -27.75
CA LEU A 234 4.46 17.80 -27.24
C LEU A 234 3.62 18.47 -28.34
N ALA A 235 3.87 18.20 -29.63
CA ALA A 235 3.26 18.97 -30.72
C ALA A 235 1.72 18.95 -30.66
N ASN A 236 1.14 17.75 -30.51
CA ASN A 236 -0.32 17.56 -30.46
C ASN A 236 -0.96 18.08 -29.16
N TYR A 237 -0.19 18.21 -28.09
CA TYR A 237 -0.68 18.74 -26.82
C TYR A 237 -0.87 20.25 -26.87
N TRP A 238 0.03 20.96 -27.55
CA TRP A 238 -0.06 22.41 -27.70
C TRP A 238 -1.07 22.82 -28.79
N ASP A 239 -1.17 22.02 -29.85
CA ASP A 239 -2.12 22.24 -30.93
C ASP A 239 -3.56 21.93 -30.47
N THR A 240 -4.29 22.96 -30.03
CA THR A 240 -5.65 22.86 -29.46
C THR A 240 -6.66 23.77 -30.19
N PRO A 241 -6.84 23.63 -31.51
CA PRO A 241 -7.62 24.58 -32.32
C PRO A 241 -9.11 24.61 -31.94
N THR A 242 -9.62 23.54 -31.32
CA THR A 242 -11.04 23.35 -30.98
C THR A 242 -11.36 23.51 -29.49
N LEU A 243 -10.36 23.82 -28.65
CA LEU A 243 -10.53 23.97 -27.19
C LEU A 243 -10.35 25.43 -26.77
N GLU A 244 -11.40 26.05 -26.26
CA GLU A 244 -11.34 27.42 -25.71
C GLU A 244 -10.39 27.55 -24.50
N ARG A 245 -10.21 26.47 -23.73
CA ARG A 245 -9.41 26.45 -22.50
C ARG A 245 -8.05 25.75 -22.63
N GLY A 246 -7.75 25.16 -23.79
CA GLY A 246 -6.58 24.28 -23.97
C GLY A 246 -6.61 23.03 -23.05
N HIS A 247 -5.58 22.19 -23.18
CA HIS A 247 -5.38 21.04 -22.29
C HIS A 247 -4.83 21.46 -20.93
N SER A 248 -5.03 20.64 -19.90
CA SER A 248 -4.49 20.91 -18.57
C SER A 248 -4.20 19.65 -17.76
N PHE A 249 -3.05 19.63 -17.08
CA PHE A 249 -2.64 18.58 -16.14
C PHE A 249 -3.25 18.69 -14.74
N ALA A 250 -4.34 19.47 -14.59
CA ALA A 250 -5.21 19.32 -13.43
C ALA A 250 -5.59 17.84 -13.28
N HIS A 251 -5.52 17.30 -12.06
CA HIS A 251 -5.71 15.88 -11.85
C HIS A 251 -6.25 15.58 -10.45
N THR A 252 -6.85 14.40 -10.31
CA THR A 252 -7.30 13.83 -9.05
C THR A 252 -6.57 12.51 -8.83
N ILE A 253 -5.84 12.42 -7.73
CA ILE A 253 -5.22 11.17 -7.29
C ILE A 253 -6.25 10.45 -6.43
N HIS A 254 -6.84 9.37 -6.94
CA HIS A 254 -7.77 8.55 -6.16
C HIS A 254 -6.98 7.66 -5.20
N HIS A 255 -5.98 6.95 -5.73
CA HIS A 255 -5.03 6.22 -4.91
C HIS A 255 -3.66 6.10 -5.56
N VAL A 256 -2.60 6.18 -4.74
CA VAL A 256 -1.24 5.78 -5.12
C VAL A 256 -0.64 5.01 -3.95
N ARG A 257 -0.26 3.76 -4.19
CA ARG A 257 0.30 2.87 -3.17
C ARG A 257 1.47 2.05 -3.71
N PHE A 258 2.33 1.61 -2.79
CA PHE A 258 3.51 0.82 -3.08
C PHE A 258 3.34 -0.56 -2.43
N GLY A 259 3.25 -1.60 -3.26
CA GLY A 259 2.97 -2.97 -2.85
C GLY A 259 1.52 -3.23 -2.45
N PRO A 260 1.25 -4.44 -1.92
CA PRO A 260 -0.07 -4.85 -1.48
C PRO A 260 -0.51 -4.09 -0.23
N GLN A 261 -1.83 -4.01 -0.03
CA GLN A 261 -2.39 -3.52 1.23
C GLN A 261 -2.53 -4.67 2.23
N LEU A 262 -2.48 -4.34 3.52
CA LEU A 262 -2.80 -5.31 4.56
C LEU A 262 -4.28 -5.73 4.45
N PRO A 263 -4.63 -7.00 4.69
CA PRO A 263 -6.04 -7.41 4.73
C PRO A 263 -6.84 -6.62 5.77
N GLU A 264 -8.08 -6.24 5.48
CA GLU A 264 -8.92 -5.43 6.39
C GLU A 264 -9.14 -6.06 7.78
N GLY A 265 -9.21 -7.39 7.84
CA GLY A 265 -9.31 -8.12 9.11
C GLY A 265 -8.05 -7.98 9.97
N LEU A 266 -6.92 -7.71 9.33
CA LEU A 266 -5.64 -7.47 9.97
C LEU A 266 -5.55 -6.04 10.49
N SER A 267 -5.87 -5.04 9.67
CA SER A 267 -5.79 -3.62 10.06
C SER A 267 -6.68 -3.29 11.27
N LYS A 268 -7.81 -4.00 11.44
CA LYS A 268 -8.64 -3.93 12.65
C LYS A 268 -7.95 -4.46 13.92
N LYS A 269 -7.02 -5.42 13.81
CA LYS A 269 -6.19 -5.90 14.93
C LYS A 269 -5.09 -4.90 15.30
N PHE A 270 -4.59 -4.16 14.32
CA PHE A 270 -3.56 -3.13 14.52
C PHE A 270 -4.10 -1.91 15.27
N GLY A 271 -5.36 -1.53 15.05
CA GLY A 271 -5.89 -0.26 15.57
C GLY A 271 -7.31 -0.34 16.16
N GLY A 272 -7.41 -0.05 17.45
CA GLY A 272 -8.58 0.68 17.98
C GLY A 272 -8.46 2.17 17.62
N LYS A 273 -9.59 2.89 17.53
CA LYS A 273 -9.71 4.31 17.08
C LYS A 273 -8.75 5.34 17.74
N ASN A 274 -7.97 4.96 18.75
CA ASN A 274 -7.12 5.84 19.55
C ASN A 274 -5.59 5.68 19.33
N GLN A 275 -5.13 4.92 18.32
CA GLN A 275 -3.69 4.78 18.03
C GLN A 275 -3.34 5.34 16.62
N PRO A 276 -2.76 6.55 16.53
CA PRO A 276 -2.52 7.25 15.26
C PRO A 276 -1.63 6.50 14.26
N TRP A 277 -0.72 5.67 14.76
CA TRP A 277 0.33 5.00 13.97
C TRP A 277 -0.12 3.67 13.32
N THR A 278 -1.38 3.26 13.53
CA THR A 278 -1.88 1.93 13.17
C THR A 278 -2.73 1.91 11.90
N ASN A 279 -2.95 3.07 11.28
CA ASN A 279 -3.69 3.20 10.02
C ASN A 279 -2.76 2.93 8.83
N HIS A 280 -2.35 1.67 8.66
CA HIS A 280 -1.55 1.20 7.54
C HIS A 280 -2.19 1.42 6.14
N HIS A 281 -3.41 1.96 6.07
CA HIS A 281 -4.16 2.23 4.83
C HIS A 281 -4.23 3.72 4.45
N LEU A 282 -3.61 4.62 5.20
CA LEU A 282 -3.61 6.04 4.83
C LEU A 282 -2.38 6.32 3.97
N ASN A 283 -2.54 6.24 2.64
CA ASN A 283 -1.51 6.74 1.75
C ASN A 283 -1.67 8.26 1.62
N PRO A 284 -0.60 9.05 1.82
CA PRO A 284 -0.71 10.52 1.82
C PRO A 284 -1.28 11.17 0.55
N LEU A 285 -1.17 10.51 -0.62
CA LEU A 285 -1.66 11.05 -1.89
C LEU A 285 -3.13 10.71 -2.19
N ASP A 286 -3.76 9.85 -1.39
CA ASP A 286 -5.13 9.39 -1.68
C ASP A 286 -6.12 10.55 -1.51
N GLY A 287 -6.95 10.77 -2.52
CA GLY A 287 -7.97 11.82 -2.55
C GLY A 287 -7.47 13.24 -2.86
N ILE A 288 -6.18 13.42 -3.20
CA ILE A 288 -5.65 14.75 -3.55
C ILE A 288 -6.20 15.23 -4.89
N GLN A 289 -6.63 16.48 -4.92
CA GLN A 289 -7.06 17.17 -6.14
C GLN A 289 -6.15 18.37 -6.42
N GLN A 290 -5.72 18.47 -7.67
CA GLN A 290 -4.95 19.60 -8.17
C GLN A 290 -5.70 20.25 -9.31
N HIS A 291 -5.85 21.57 -9.22
CA HIS A 291 -6.52 22.36 -10.24
C HIS A 291 -5.53 23.35 -10.85
N THR A 292 -5.57 23.48 -12.17
CA THR A 292 -4.92 24.54 -12.91
C THR A 292 -5.67 24.76 -14.22
N ARG A 293 -5.55 25.95 -14.79
CA ARG A 293 -5.97 26.25 -16.16
C ARG A 293 -4.77 26.50 -17.08
N ASP A 294 -3.57 26.48 -16.52
CA ASP A 294 -2.34 26.66 -17.26
C ASP A 294 -1.99 25.33 -17.96
N PRO A 295 -1.94 25.28 -19.31
CA PRO A 295 -1.46 24.10 -20.03
C PRO A 295 0.04 23.85 -19.80
N ALA A 296 0.80 24.89 -19.43
CA ALA A 296 2.23 24.84 -19.19
C ALA A 296 2.56 24.62 -17.71
N PHE A 297 1.95 23.61 -17.08
CA PHE A 297 2.08 23.39 -15.64
C PHE A 297 2.68 22.03 -15.29
N ASN A 298 3.51 22.01 -14.26
CA ASN A 298 4.22 20.82 -13.81
C ASN A 298 3.95 20.56 -12.33
N TYR A 299 3.56 19.33 -12.00
CA TYR A 299 3.36 18.83 -10.64
C TYR A 299 4.44 17.80 -10.31
N MET A 300 5.10 17.96 -9.17
CA MET A 300 6.16 17.07 -8.71
C MET A 300 5.85 16.55 -7.31
N TYR A 301 5.89 15.24 -7.15
CA TYR A 301 5.70 14.54 -5.88
C TYR A 301 6.98 13.80 -5.53
N PHE A 302 7.59 14.19 -4.41
CA PHE A 302 8.76 13.51 -3.86
C PHE A 302 8.30 12.55 -2.77
N VAL A 303 8.36 11.26 -3.08
CA VAL A 303 7.84 10.18 -2.25
C VAL A 303 9.00 9.48 -1.54
N LYS A 304 8.96 9.39 -0.22
CA LYS A 304 9.89 8.57 0.56
C LYS A 304 9.20 7.31 1.03
N VAL A 305 9.56 6.18 0.45
CA VAL A 305 8.95 4.87 0.68
C VAL A 305 9.71 4.12 1.77
N VAL A 306 8.99 3.57 2.74
CA VAL A 306 9.50 2.75 3.83
C VAL A 306 8.87 1.37 3.73
N SER A 307 9.71 0.34 3.65
CA SER A 307 9.26 -1.05 3.58
C SER A 307 8.67 -1.48 4.93
N THR A 308 7.55 -2.21 4.88
CA THR A 308 6.88 -2.71 6.07
C THR A 308 6.47 -4.18 5.91
N SER A 309 6.97 -5.08 6.75
CA SER A 309 6.49 -6.47 6.77
C SER A 309 5.42 -6.65 7.81
N TYR A 310 4.50 -7.56 7.53
CA TYR A 310 3.66 -8.18 8.53
C TYR A 310 4.01 -9.67 8.66
N LEU A 311 4.29 -10.11 9.89
CA LEU A 311 4.61 -11.50 10.20
C LEU A 311 3.55 -12.09 11.13
N PRO A 312 2.79 -13.10 10.71
CA PRO A 312 1.75 -13.72 11.54
C PRO A 312 2.35 -14.56 12.68
N LEU A 313 1.53 -14.87 13.68
CA LEU A 313 1.94 -15.70 14.81
C LEU A 313 2.48 -17.06 14.34
N GLY A 314 3.68 -17.42 14.79
CA GLY A 314 4.33 -18.68 14.41
C GLY A 314 5.16 -18.62 13.12
N TRP A 315 5.28 -17.44 12.50
CA TRP A 315 6.17 -17.23 11.37
C TRP A 315 7.62 -17.58 11.71
N ASN A 316 8.27 -18.35 10.83
CA ASN A 316 9.67 -18.74 10.95
C ASN A 316 10.44 -18.42 9.65
N SER A 317 11.62 -17.80 9.80
CA SER A 317 12.50 -17.44 8.69
C SER A 317 12.90 -18.64 7.82
N LYS A 318 13.03 -19.84 8.41
CA LYS A 318 13.39 -21.07 7.67
C LYS A 318 12.28 -21.58 6.75
N SER A 319 11.01 -21.32 7.08
CA SER A 319 9.87 -21.67 6.24
C SER A 319 9.67 -20.66 5.10
N ALA A 320 9.99 -19.38 5.33
CA ALA A 320 9.92 -18.34 4.30
C ALA A 320 10.94 -18.56 3.16
N ALA A 321 12.16 -19.00 3.48
CA ALA A 321 13.20 -19.29 2.49
C ALA A 321 12.86 -20.45 1.52
N LYS A 322 11.89 -21.32 1.86
CA LYS A 322 11.38 -22.39 0.98
C LYS A 322 10.20 -21.95 0.11
N SER A 323 9.65 -20.77 0.35
CA SER A 323 8.53 -20.17 -0.39
C SER A 323 9.00 -19.10 -1.38
N GLN A 324 10.21 -19.24 -1.94
CA GLN A 324 10.60 -18.46 -3.11
C GLN A 324 9.88 -19.05 -4.33
N ILE A 325 8.65 -18.58 -4.53
CA ILE A 325 7.92 -18.74 -5.78
C ILE A 325 8.78 -18.05 -6.86
N ASN A 326 8.92 -18.65 -8.04
CA ASN A 326 9.52 -17.97 -9.19
C ASN A 326 8.77 -16.65 -9.42
N GLU A 327 9.39 -15.53 -9.04
CA GLU A 327 8.78 -14.19 -9.02
C GLU A 327 8.32 -13.73 -10.41
N GLU A 328 8.82 -14.36 -11.47
CA GLU A 328 8.50 -14.06 -12.87
C GLU A 328 7.05 -14.40 -13.27
N ASN A 329 6.39 -15.37 -12.61
CA ASN A 329 5.02 -15.81 -12.98
C ASN A 329 3.92 -15.30 -12.04
N ILE A 330 4.25 -14.43 -11.09
CA ILE A 330 3.27 -13.87 -10.16
C ILE A 330 2.51 -12.75 -10.88
N GLY A 331 1.19 -12.89 -10.99
CA GLY A 331 0.32 -11.86 -11.56
C GLY A 331 0.37 -10.54 -10.77
N LEU A 332 0.06 -9.43 -11.44
CA LEU A 332 0.00 -8.12 -10.83
C LEU A 332 -0.98 -8.11 -9.64
N GLY A 333 -0.56 -7.56 -8.52
CA GLY A 333 -1.33 -7.46 -7.27
C GLY A 333 -1.08 -8.60 -6.28
N ALA A 334 -0.42 -9.68 -6.69
CA ALA A 334 -0.04 -10.78 -5.79
C ALA A 334 1.40 -10.64 -5.25
N TYR A 335 2.21 -9.76 -5.82
CA TYR A 335 3.57 -9.52 -5.35
C TYR A 335 3.57 -8.98 -3.91
N GLY A 336 4.40 -9.55 -3.04
CA GLY A 336 4.46 -9.22 -1.62
C GLY A 336 3.48 -10.01 -0.73
N HIS A 337 2.59 -10.83 -1.29
CA HIS A 337 1.82 -11.80 -0.49
C HIS A 337 2.54 -13.16 -0.45
N ALA A 338 2.92 -13.61 0.74
CA ALA A 338 3.52 -14.92 0.92
C ALA A 338 2.48 -15.97 1.37
N MET A 339 2.73 -17.23 1.01
CA MET A 339 1.85 -18.36 1.33
C MET A 339 1.78 -18.69 2.83
N ASP A 340 2.79 -18.25 3.60
CA ASP A 340 2.83 -18.39 5.05
C ASP A 340 1.99 -17.31 5.78
N GLY A 341 1.29 -16.46 5.03
CA GLY A 341 0.50 -15.35 5.55
C GLY A 341 1.31 -14.11 5.91
N SER A 342 2.63 -14.10 5.67
CA SER A 342 3.41 -12.86 5.74
C SER A 342 3.12 -11.97 4.54
N VAL A 343 3.17 -10.66 4.77
CA VAL A 343 2.88 -9.66 3.74
C VAL A 343 3.94 -8.60 3.76
N GLU A 344 4.58 -8.38 2.60
CA GLU A 344 5.50 -7.29 2.34
C GLU A 344 4.70 -6.12 1.77
N THR A 345 4.59 -5.05 2.56
CA THR A 345 3.85 -3.83 2.24
C THR A 345 4.80 -2.65 2.28
N HIS A 346 4.33 -1.48 1.88
CA HIS A 346 5.11 -0.25 2.05
C HIS A 346 4.23 0.87 2.56
N GLN A 347 4.84 1.77 3.31
CA GLN A 347 4.28 3.07 3.67
C GLN A 347 5.12 4.15 3.01
N TYR A 348 4.57 5.36 2.88
CA TYR A 348 5.36 6.46 2.38
C TYR A 348 4.96 7.80 2.99
N SER A 349 5.86 8.76 2.87
CA SER A 349 5.60 10.18 3.09
C SER A 349 5.82 10.93 1.78
N VAL A 350 5.16 12.07 1.60
CA VAL A 350 5.22 12.83 0.35
C VAL A 350 5.42 14.32 0.61
N THR A 351 6.23 14.93 -0.25
CA THR A 351 6.32 16.39 -0.41
C THR A 351 5.88 16.74 -1.82
N SER A 352 4.91 17.64 -1.95
CA SER A 352 4.41 18.10 -3.24
C SER A 352 4.96 19.48 -3.61
N HIS A 353 5.38 19.63 -4.85
CA HIS A 353 5.74 20.90 -5.47
C HIS A 353 4.97 21.04 -6.77
N LYS A 354 4.72 22.28 -7.18
CA LYS A 354 4.10 22.58 -8.46
C LYS A 354 4.62 23.91 -8.98
N ARG A 355 4.66 24.08 -10.30
CA ARG A 355 5.16 25.31 -10.92
C ARG A 355 4.61 25.50 -12.32
N SER A 356 4.50 26.76 -12.75
CA SER A 356 4.32 27.09 -14.16
C SER A 356 5.65 27.03 -14.90
N LEU A 357 5.63 26.44 -16.10
CA LEU A 357 6.75 26.39 -17.04
C LEU A 357 6.94 27.71 -17.77
N SER A 358 5.95 28.61 -17.68
CA SER A 358 6.08 30.00 -18.14
C SER A 358 7.01 30.84 -17.26
N GLY A 359 7.45 30.29 -16.12
CA GLY A 359 8.27 30.96 -15.11
C GLY A 359 7.44 31.85 -14.18
N GLY A 360 8.14 32.59 -13.31
CA GLY A 360 7.50 33.53 -12.36
C GLY A 360 7.76 33.16 -10.90
N ASP A 361 7.05 33.84 -10.00
CA ASP A 361 7.08 33.57 -8.56
C ASP A 361 5.82 32.84 -8.08
N ASP A 362 5.90 32.17 -6.93
CA ASP A 362 4.73 31.56 -6.26
C ASP A 362 4.04 32.57 -5.32
N GLY A 363 4.00 33.85 -5.69
CA GLY A 363 3.43 34.90 -4.85
C GLY A 363 1.95 34.70 -4.53
N ALA A 364 1.20 34.06 -5.43
CA ALA A 364 -0.20 33.68 -5.21
C ALA A 364 -0.38 32.65 -4.10
N GLU A 365 0.67 31.87 -3.78
CA GLU A 365 0.67 30.86 -2.72
C GLU A 365 1.40 31.33 -1.45
N GLY A 366 1.76 32.63 -1.39
CA GLY A 366 2.47 33.23 -0.28
C GLY A 366 3.99 33.02 -0.30
N HIS A 367 4.55 32.54 -1.41
CA HIS A 367 5.96 32.17 -1.57
C HIS A 367 6.65 32.97 -2.68
N LYS A 368 6.70 34.30 -2.55
CA LYS A 368 7.33 35.20 -3.54
C LYS A 368 8.83 34.96 -3.73
N GLU A 369 9.48 34.35 -2.73
CA GLU A 369 10.89 33.98 -2.77
C GLU A 369 11.20 32.80 -3.71
N ARG A 370 10.18 32.03 -4.12
CA ARG A 370 10.34 30.88 -5.01
C ARG A 370 10.23 31.33 -6.46
N LEU A 371 11.37 31.47 -7.13
CA LEU A 371 11.46 31.82 -8.54
C LEU A 371 11.63 30.56 -9.39
N HIS A 372 10.77 30.40 -10.40
CA HIS A 372 10.80 29.27 -11.31
C HIS A 372 11.43 29.65 -12.66
N SER A 373 12.29 28.76 -13.17
CA SER A 373 12.87 28.88 -14.51
C SER A 373 11.86 28.48 -15.59
N ARG A 374 11.97 29.12 -16.77
CA ARG A 374 11.16 28.85 -17.96
C ARG A 374 11.62 27.59 -18.69
N THR A 375 11.51 26.42 -18.05
CA THR A 375 11.97 25.16 -18.63
C THR A 375 11.22 23.95 -18.07
N GLY A 376 11.19 22.88 -18.86
CA GLY A 376 10.60 21.59 -18.51
C GLY A 376 9.41 21.22 -19.39
N ILE A 377 8.79 20.10 -19.07
CA ILE A 377 7.62 19.58 -19.77
C ILE A 377 6.39 19.59 -18.83
N PRO A 378 5.19 19.83 -19.38
CA PRO A 378 3.97 19.74 -18.59
C PRO A 378 3.71 18.28 -18.21
N GLY A 379 3.16 18.05 -17.03
CA GLY A 379 2.96 16.68 -16.55
C GLY A 379 2.92 16.55 -15.04
N VAL A 380 2.77 15.31 -14.61
CA VAL A 380 2.78 14.90 -13.20
C VAL A 380 3.92 13.91 -12.98
N PHE A 381 4.85 14.26 -12.10
CA PHE A 381 6.09 13.54 -11.85
C PHE A 381 6.11 13.01 -10.43
N PHE A 382 6.42 11.73 -10.26
CA PHE A 382 6.58 11.07 -8.98
C PHE A 382 8.02 10.56 -8.88
N SER A 383 8.83 11.23 -8.06
CA SER A 383 10.18 10.78 -7.74
C SER A 383 10.13 10.04 -6.42
N TYR A 384 10.51 8.77 -6.40
CA TYR A 384 10.45 7.94 -5.20
C TYR A 384 11.85 7.48 -4.76
N ASP A 385 12.06 7.51 -3.45
CA ASP A 385 13.29 7.07 -2.78
C ASP A 385 12.95 5.99 -1.75
N ILE A 386 13.72 4.90 -1.74
CA ILE A 386 13.50 3.74 -0.88
C ILE A 386 14.38 3.87 0.37
N SER A 387 13.74 3.93 1.54
CA SER A 387 14.42 3.95 2.83
C SER A 387 15.28 2.70 3.04
N PRO A 388 16.51 2.84 3.58
CA PRO A 388 17.34 1.70 3.98
C PRO A 388 16.82 0.99 5.24
N MET A 389 15.76 1.52 5.86
CA MET A 389 15.13 0.95 7.05
C MET A 389 13.78 0.33 6.71
N LYS A 390 13.46 -0.77 7.39
CA LYS A 390 12.24 -1.55 7.24
C LYS A 390 11.59 -1.76 8.61
N VAL A 391 10.27 -1.62 8.67
CA VAL A 391 9.49 -1.90 9.89
C VAL A 391 8.92 -3.31 9.79
N ILE A 392 9.19 -4.16 10.76
CA ILE A 392 8.62 -5.50 10.85
C ILE A 392 7.56 -5.49 11.94
N ASN A 393 6.33 -5.76 11.55
CA ASN A 393 5.19 -5.91 12.45
C ASN A 393 4.96 -7.39 12.74
N ARG A 394 5.47 -7.87 13.88
CA ARG A 394 5.40 -9.28 14.26
C ARG A 394 4.25 -9.52 15.25
N GLU A 395 3.37 -10.47 14.94
CA GLU A 395 2.41 -10.98 15.92
C GLU A 395 3.14 -11.86 16.95
N GLU A 396 3.06 -11.47 18.21
CA GLU A 396 3.58 -12.24 19.33
C GLU A 396 2.54 -12.36 20.45
N ARG A 397 2.68 -13.40 21.27
CA ARG A 397 1.89 -13.52 22.49
C ARG A 397 2.53 -12.67 23.57
N THR A 398 1.71 -11.92 24.31
CA THR A 398 2.20 -11.06 25.40
C THR A 398 2.93 -11.84 26.50
N LYS A 399 2.54 -13.11 26.73
CA LYS A 399 3.11 -13.99 27.76
C LYS A 399 3.49 -15.35 27.18
N THR A 400 4.61 -15.86 27.67
CA THR A 400 5.01 -17.25 27.46
C THR A 400 4.22 -18.20 28.35
N LEU A 401 4.25 -19.50 28.06
CA LEU A 401 3.62 -20.51 28.92
C LEU A 401 4.21 -20.49 30.35
N SER A 402 5.53 -20.29 30.47
CA SER A 402 6.17 -20.15 31.78
C SER A 402 5.66 -18.93 32.53
N GLY A 403 5.52 -17.79 31.85
CA GLY A 403 4.94 -16.56 32.43
C GLY A 403 3.50 -16.75 32.92
N PHE A 404 2.68 -17.49 32.17
CA PHE A 404 1.32 -17.83 32.58
C PHE A 404 1.29 -18.72 33.83
N ILE A 405 2.10 -19.78 33.87
CA ILE A 405 2.16 -20.71 35.01
C ILE A 405 2.68 -19.99 36.26
N THR A 406 3.71 -19.17 36.15
CA THR A 406 4.22 -18.37 37.27
C THR A 406 3.17 -17.36 37.74
N GLY A 407 2.43 -16.74 36.82
CA GLY A 407 1.29 -15.87 37.13
C GLY A 407 0.19 -16.58 37.91
N LEU A 408 -0.23 -17.77 37.50
CA LEU A 408 -1.21 -18.58 38.23
C LEU A 408 -0.74 -18.94 39.65
N CYS A 409 0.51 -19.37 39.80
CA CYS A 409 1.08 -19.66 41.11
C CYS A 409 1.09 -18.42 42.02
N ALA A 410 1.43 -17.25 41.46
CA ALA A 410 1.41 -15.98 42.19
C ALA A 410 -0.01 -15.56 42.60
N ILE A 411 -1.01 -15.75 41.74
CA ILE A 411 -2.42 -15.47 42.05
C ILE A 411 -2.91 -16.35 43.20
N VAL A 412 -2.67 -17.66 43.13
CA VAL A 412 -3.10 -18.60 44.18
C VAL A 412 -2.36 -18.30 45.50
N GLY A 413 -1.03 -18.13 45.46
CA GLY A 413 -0.24 -17.81 46.65
C GLY A 413 -0.58 -16.45 47.27
N GLY A 414 -0.75 -15.42 46.44
CA GLY A 414 -1.06 -14.06 46.88
C GLY A 414 -2.47 -13.93 47.47
N THR A 415 -3.47 -14.56 46.86
CA THR A 415 -4.84 -14.55 47.40
C THR A 415 -4.95 -15.30 48.71
N LEU A 416 -4.30 -16.46 48.86
CA LEU A 416 -4.31 -17.24 50.11
C LEU A 416 -3.59 -16.53 51.25
N THR A 417 -2.46 -15.87 50.99
CA THR A 417 -1.73 -15.10 52.02
C THR A 417 -2.53 -13.89 52.50
N VAL A 418 -3.17 -13.15 51.59
CA VAL A 418 -4.06 -12.03 51.94
C VAL A 418 -5.30 -12.54 52.69
N ALA A 419 -5.92 -13.63 52.23
CA ALA A 419 -7.07 -14.23 52.89
C ALA A 419 -6.76 -14.66 54.33
N ALA A 420 -5.61 -15.29 54.55
CA ALA A 420 -5.16 -15.70 55.88
C ALA A 420 -4.91 -14.49 56.81
N ALA A 421 -4.34 -13.40 56.29
CA ALA A 421 -4.14 -12.17 57.05
C ALA A 421 -5.48 -11.52 57.44
N VAL A 422 -6.44 -11.49 56.51
CA VAL A 422 -7.80 -10.95 56.75
C VAL A 422 -8.55 -11.82 57.76
N ASP A 423 -8.54 -13.14 57.62
CA ASP A 423 -9.23 -14.05 58.55
C ASP A 423 -8.66 -13.93 59.97
N ARG A 424 -7.33 -13.88 60.12
CA ARG A 424 -6.67 -13.67 61.41
C ARG A 424 -7.04 -12.33 62.03
N GLY A 425 -7.04 -11.25 61.23
CA GLY A 425 -7.44 -9.91 61.68
C GLY A 425 -8.90 -9.85 62.14
N LEU A 426 -9.82 -10.46 61.38
CA LEU A 426 -11.24 -10.56 61.73
C LEU A 426 -11.45 -11.37 63.02
N TYR A 427 -10.77 -12.51 63.16
CA TYR A 427 -10.90 -13.38 64.32
C TYR A 427 -10.39 -12.70 65.61
N GLU A 428 -9.20 -12.09 65.57
CA GLU A 428 -8.63 -11.36 66.71
C GLU A 428 -9.48 -10.12 67.05
N GLY A 429 -9.99 -9.41 66.04
CA GLY A 429 -10.88 -8.26 66.21
C GLY A 429 -12.19 -8.60 66.90
N VAL A 430 -12.91 -9.62 66.42
CA VAL A 430 -14.17 -10.09 67.04
C VAL A 430 -13.92 -10.59 68.46
N SER A 431 -12.83 -11.32 68.68
CA SER A 431 -12.45 -11.82 70.01
C SER A 431 -12.16 -10.68 71.00
N ARG A 432 -11.51 -9.60 70.53
CA ARG A 432 -11.21 -8.42 71.34
C ARG A 432 -12.47 -7.61 71.67
N ILE A 433 -13.39 -7.45 70.71
CA ILE A 433 -14.68 -6.77 70.94
C ILE A 433 -15.53 -7.55 71.94
N LYS A 434 -15.63 -8.88 71.81
CA LYS A 434 -16.33 -9.72 72.79
C LYS A 434 -15.73 -9.59 74.20
N LYS A 435 -14.39 -9.55 74.31
CA LYS A 435 -13.71 -9.32 75.60
C LYS A 435 -13.99 -7.92 76.19
N LEU A 436 -14.12 -6.89 75.36
CA LEU A 436 -14.47 -5.54 75.81
C LEU A 436 -15.94 -5.45 76.25
N GLN A 437 -16.86 -6.01 75.48
CA GLN A 437 -18.29 -6.07 75.84
C GLN A 437 -18.51 -6.87 77.14
N ALA A 438 -17.80 -7.98 77.34
CA ALA A 438 -17.85 -8.76 78.57
C ALA A 438 -17.22 -8.07 79.81
N LYS A 439 -16.47 -6.98 79.62
CA LYS A 439 -15.96 -6.12 80.70
C LYS A 439 -16.86 -4.92 81.01
N THR A 440 -17.86 -4.65 80.16
CA THR A 440 -18.75 -3.48 80.26
C THR A 440 -20.16 -3.87 80.75
N LEU A 441 -20.43 -5.17 80.89
CA LEU A 441 -21.52 -5.78 81.66
C LEU A 441 -20.94 -6.24 83.00
#